data_AF-A0A9D1ZG21-F1
#
_entry.id   AF-A0A9D1ZG21-F1
#
_cell.length_a   1.000
_cell.length_b   1.000
_cell.length_c   1.000
_cell.angle_alpha   90.00
_cell.angle_beta   90.00
_cell.angle_gamma   90.00
#
_symmetry.space_group_name_H-M   'P 1'
#
loop_
_entity.id
_entity.type
_entity.pdbx_description
1 polymer ?
#
loop_
_entity_poly.entity_id
_entity_poly.type
_entity_poly.pdbx_seq_one_letter_code
_entity_poly.pdbx_strand_id
1 'polypeptide(L)' 'MKDEARDRDRTRRENIAKYYLDLSKLTFTALVLGSVTIIITGKDIDYFAVAGMMAGGIASTVILAKIGNQIFK' A
#
# COMPACT_ATOMS: atom_id res chain seq x y z
N MET A 1 -12.70 -14.46 30.59
CA MET A 1 -12.15 -13.08 30.72
C MET A 1 -10.73 -12.89 30.15
N LYS A 2 -9.66 -13.52 30.69
CA LYS A 2 -8.29 -13.32 30.15
C LYS A 2 -8.13 -13.82 28.71
N ASP A 3 -8.76 -14.94 28.36
CA ASP A 3 -8.69 -15.50 27.01
C ASP A 3 -9.51 -14.70 25.99
N GLU A 4 -10.68 -14.20 26.37
CA GLU A 4 -11.50 -13.32 25.51
C GLU A 4 -10.82 -11.98 25.19
N ALA A 5 -10.04 -11.43 26.12
CA ALA A 5 -9.27 -10.21 25.87
C ALA A 5 -8.13 -10.47 24.88
N ARG A 6 -7.49 -11.64 24.96
CA ARG A 6 -6.43 -12.07 24.04
C ARG A 6 -6.95 -12.34 22.63
N ASP A 7 -8.10 -13.00 22.51
CA ASP A 7 -8.76 -13.23 21.20
C ASP A 7 -9.22 -11.93 20.54
N ARG A 8 -9.74 -10.99 21.34
CA ARG A 8 -10.07 -9.64 20.85
C ARG A 8 -8.84 -8.90 20.35
N ASP A 9 -7.73 -8.93 21.06
CA ASP A 9 -6.50 -8.26 20.61
C ASP A 9 -5.95 -8.89 19.33
N ARG A 10 -5.97 -10.23 19.23
CA ARG A 10 -5.58 -10.96 18.02
C ARG A 10 -6.45 -10.58 16.81
N THR A 11 -7.77 -10.59 16.97
CA THR A 11 -8.72 -10.21 15.92
C THR A 11 -8.48 -8.77 15.45
N ARG A 12 -8.19 -7.86 16.38
CA ARG A 12 -7.86 -6.46 16.04
C ARG A 12 -6.58 -6.36 15.22
N ARG A 13 -5.52 -7.06 15.62
CA ARG A 13 -4.26 -7.10 14.87
C ARG A 13 -4.45 -7.65 13.46
N GLU A 14 -5.17 -8.75 13.32
CA GLU A 14 -5.47 -9.35 12.02
C GLU A 14 -6.26 -8.39 11.10
N ASN A 15 -7.24 -7.67 11.64
CA ASN A 15 -8.00 -6.68 10.87
C ASN A 15 -7.14 -5.50 10.42
N ILE A 16 -6.27 -4.99 11.31
CA ILE A 16 -5.35 -3.89 10.98
C ILE A 16 -4.34 -4.35 9.92
N ALA A 17 -3.77 -5.54 10.07
CA ALA A 17 -2.84 -6.12 9.10
C ALA A 17 -3.48 -6.23 7.71
N LYS A 18 -4.71 -6.77 7.63
CA LYS A 18 -5.47 -6.87 6.37
C LYS A 18 -5.71 -5.50 5.74
N TYR A 19 -6.11 -4.50 6.54
CA TYR A 19 -6.30 -3.14 6.06
C TYR A 19 -5.04 -2.56 5.38
N TYR A 20 -3.87 -2.70 6.00
CA TYR A 20 -2.60 -2.23 5.41
C TYR A 20 -2.22 -2.99 4.15
N LEU A 21 -2.46 -4.30 4.10
CA LEU A 21 -2.22 -5.11 2.91
C LEU A 21 -3.14 -4.71 1.75
N ASP A 22 -4.41 -4.44 2.03
CA ASP A 22 -5.35 -3.99 1.00
C ASP A 22 -5.03 -2.56 0.52
N LEU A 23 -4.57 -1.69 1.42
CA LEU A 23 -4.07 -0.37 1.05
C LEU A 23 -2.80 -0.44 0.19
N SER A 24 -1.91 -1.41 0.45
CA SER A 24 -0.75 -1.68 -0.41
C SER A 24 -1.18 -2.09 -1.83
N LYS A 25 -2.16 -2.99 -1.97
CA LYS A 25 -2.71 -3.36 -3.28
C LYS A 25 -3.37 -2.17 -3.99
N LEU A 26 -4.09 -1.34 -3.26
CA LEU A 26 -4.77 -0.15 -3.80
C LEU A 26 -3.76 0.87 -4.32
N THR A 27 -2.73 1.18 -3.52
CA THR A 27 -1.65 2.11 -3.91
C THR A 27 -0.88 1.60 -5.12
N PHE A 28 -0.59 0.30 -5.18
CA PHE A 28 0.03 -0.31 -6.36
C PHE A 28 -0.86 -0.18 -7.61
N THR A 29 -2.16 -0.46 -7.48
CA THR A 29 -3.12 -0.33 -8.56
C THR A 29 -3.19 1.10 -9.08
N ALA A 30 -3.25 2.08 -8.18
CA ALA A 30 -3.25 3.50 -8.53
C ALA A 30 -1.96 3.92 -9.25
N LEU A 31 -0.80 3.40 -8.81
CA LEU A 31 0.48 3.65 -9.45
C LEU A 31 0.51 3.10 -10.89
N VAL A 32 0.05 1.87 -11.10
CA VAL A 32 -0.02 1.25 -12.43
C VAL A 32 -0.97 2.03 -13.34
N LEU A 33 -2.18 2.36 -12.85
CA LEU A 33 -3.16 3.13 -13.62
C LEU A 33 -2.62 4.52 -13.99
N GLY A 34 -2.03 5.25 -13.04
CA GLY A 34 -1.41 6.55 -13.31
C GLY A 34 -0.29 6.46 -14.35
N SER A 35 0.52 5.41 -14.31
CA SER A 35 1.58 5.17 -15.29
C SER A 35 1.02 4.94 -16.69
N VAL A 36 -0.04 4.12 -16.82
CA VAL A 36 -0.72 3.86 -18.09
C VAL A 36 -1.37 5.13 -18.65
N THR A 37 -1.99 5.95 -17.79
CA THR A 37 -2.59 7.23 -18.20
C THR A 37 -1.56 8.18 -18.80
N ILE A 38 -0.36 8.28 -18.22
CA ILE A 38 0.72 9.12 -18.77
C ILE A 38 1.12 8.66 -20.18
N ILE A 39 1.26 7.34 -20.38
CA ILE A 39 1.61 6.76 -21.69
C ILE A 39 0.56 7.09 -22.75
N ILE A 40 -0.73 6.97 -22.41
CA ILE A 40 -1.83 7.20 -23.36
C ILE A 40 -2.00 8.69 -23.71
N THR A 41 -1.75 9.59 -22.76
CA THR A 41 -2.06 11.02 -22.92
C THR A 41 -1.03 11.76 -23.78
N GLY A 42 0.16 11.19 -24.03
CA GLY A 42 1.16 11.75 -24.97
C GLY A 42 1.63 13.17 -24.64
N LYS A 43 1.54 13.57 -23.37
CA LYS A 43 1.86 14.91 -22.88
C LYS A 43 3.37 15.09 -22.73
N ASP A 44 3.88 16.32 -22.83
CA ASP A 44 5.28 16.63 -22.48
C ASP A 44 5.56 16.15 -21.06
N ILE A 45 6.37 15.08 -20.94
CA ILE A 45 6.62 14.38 -19.69
C ILE A 45 7.79 15.05 -18.98
N ASP A 46 7.54 15.56 -17.78
CA ASP A 46 8.62 15.82 -16.81
C ASP A 46 9.07 14.48 -16.22
N TYR A 47 10.14 13.93 -16.79
CA TYR A 47 10.71 12.65 -16.37
C TYR A 47 11.17 12.64 -14.91
N PHE A 48 11.60 13.80 -14.37
CA PHE A 48 12.03 13.88 -12.98
C PHE A 48 10.83 13.79 -12.03
N ALA A 49 9.74 14.51 -12.34
CA ALA A 49 8.49 14.42 -11.58
C ALA A 49 7.89 13.00 -11.64
N VAL A 50 7.87 12.37 -12.81
CA VAL A 50 7.38 10.99 -12.97
C VAL A 50 8.24 9.99 -12.21
N ALA A 51 9.56 10.11 -12.25
CA ALA A 51 10.47 9.26 -11.48
C ALA A 51 10.24 9.43 -9.96
N GLY A 52 10.03 10.66 -9.48
CA GLY A 52 9.70 10.94 -8.09
C GLY A 52 8.38 10.30 -7.66
N MET A 53 7.33 10.42 -8.48
CA MET A 53 6.03 9.79 -8.21
C MET A 53 6.12 8.25 -8.21
N MET A 54 6.86 7.67 -9.15
CA MET A 54 7.12 6.22 -9.20
C MET A 54 7.84 5.74 -7.94
N ALA A 55 8.93 6.41 -7.56
CA ALA A 55 9.70 6.05 -6.37
C ALA A 55 8.87 6.16 -5.10
N GLY A 56 8.11 7.26 -4.94
CA GLY A 56 7.21 7.45 -3.81
C GLY A 56 6.09 6.40 -3.76
N GLY A 57 5.49 6.10 -4.90
CA GLY A 57 4.45 5.06 -5.04
C GLY A 57 4.98 3.69 -4.61
N ILE A 58 6.09 3.23 -5.19
CA ILE A 58 6.72 1.94 -4.86
C ILE A 58 7.09 1.89 -3.37
N ALA A 59 7.75 2.94 -2.86
CA ALA A 59 8.15 3.00 -1.46
C ALA A 59 6.93 2.90 -0.52
N SER A 60 5.87 3.66 -0.78
CA SER A 60 4.65 3.63 0.03
C SER A 60 3.97 2.25 -0.01
N THR A 61 3.82 1.64 -1.20
CA THR A 61 3.27 0.28 -1.35
C THR A 61 4.06 -0.75 -0.53
N VAL A 62 5.40 -0.70 -0.59
CA VAL A 62 6.27 -1.62 0.17
C VAL A 62 6.18 -1.38 1.67
N ILE A 63 6.16 -0.12 2.12
CA ILE A 63 6.03 0.22 3.55
C ILE A 63 4.69 -0.29 4.09
N LEU A 64 3.60 -0.05 3.37
CA LEU A 64 2.27 -0.55 3.76
C LEU A 64 2.22 -2.08 3.83
N ALA A 65 2.81 -2.77 2.84
CA ALA A 65 2.90 -4.23 2.86
C ALA A 65 3.71 -4.74 4.05
N LYS A 66 4.85 -4.10 4.34
CA LYS A 66 5.71 -4.45 5.48
C LYS A 66 4.99 -4.23 6.81
N ILE A 67 4.31 -3.11 6.99
CA ILE A 67 3.51 -2.82 8.20
C ILE A 67 2.44 -3.89 8.38
N GLY A 68 1.67 -4.19 7.33
CA GLY A 68 0.65 -5.24 7.38
C GLY A 68 1.22 -6.60 7.78
N ASN A 69 2.35 -6.99 7.17
CA ASN A 69 3.02 -8.27 7.48
C ASN A 69 3.64 -8.30 8.89
N GLN A 70 4.16 -7.19 9.40
CA GLN A 70 4.69 -7.10 10.77
C GLN A 70 3.59 -7.18 11.82
N ILE A 71 2.40 -6.63 11.55
CA ILE A 71 1.26 -6.69 12.47
C ILE A 71 0.59 -8.08 12.45
N PHE A 72 0.66 -8.76 11.30
CA PHE A 72 0.15 -10.13 11.16
C PHE A 72 1.01 -11.18 11.88
N LYS A 73 2.31 -10.89 12.04
CA LYS A 73 3.29 -11.76 12.67
C LYS A 73 3.28 -11.60 14.19
#